data_AF-A0A8T4DG99-F1
#
_entry.id   AF-A0A8T4DG99-F1
#
_cell.length_a   1.000
_cell.length_b   1.000
_cell.length_c   1.000
_cell.angle_alpha   90.00
_cell.angle_beta   90.00
_cell.angle_gamma   90.00
#
_symmetry.space_group_name_H-M   'P 1'
#
loop_
_entity.id
_entity.type
_entity.pdbx_description
1 polymer ?
#
loop_
_entity_poly.entity_id
_entity_poly.type
_entity_poly.pdbx_seq_one_letter_code
_entity_poly.pdbx_strand_id
1 'polypeptide(L)'
;MPYGDVQHSFLKSMSDKFAEKPESTKTKFYVYGGIAQKGGMRKREFIQDAQKIVEGRVSGTPAYNPDVGMPQGQRFLMPYVLNHTDIMVNHDDLHWVNNAAMQQIWDDMRRTVMLGLDDAHAILETRLGKEVTPDTINNFMEVVNHALPGGATIQEHMVETKPALVSDS
;
A
#
# COMPACT_ATOMS: atom_id res chain seq x y z
N MET A 1 0.06 -31.31 13.05
CA MET A 1 -1.41 -31.17 13.14
C MET A 1 -1.74 -29.70 12.98
N PRO A 2 -2.77 -29.34 12.19
CA PRO A 2 -3.23 -27.95 12.10
C PRO A 2 -3.68 -27.45 13.48
N TYR A 3 -3.71 -26.13 13.65
CA TYR A 3 -4.22 -25.53 14.89
C TYR A 3 -5.70 -25.91 15.10
N GLY A 4 -6.08 -26.16 16.35
CA GLY A 4 -7.43 -26.66 16.67
C GLY A 4 -8.54 -25.64 16.38
N ASP A 5 -8.22 -24.35 16.43
CA ASP A 5 -9.12 -23.27 16.03
C ASP A 5 -8.98 -22.97 14.53
N VAL A 6 -10.08 -23.06 13.81
CA VAL A 6 -10.17 -22.80 12.37
C VAL A 6 -9.83 -21.36 12.03
N GLN A 7 -10.08 -20.39 12.92
CA GLN A 7 -9.79 -18.97 12.69
C GLN A 7 -8.28 -18.70 12.51
N HIS A 8 -7.44 -19.50 13.16
CA HIS A 8 -5.98 -19.38 13.11
C HIS A 8 -5.32 -20.54 12.33
N SER A 9 -6.14 -21.42 11.74
CA SER A 9 -5.68 -22.57 10.99
C SER A 9 -5.66 -22.30 9.49
N PHE A 10 -4.68 -22.87 8.79
CA PHE A 10 -4.59 -22.78 7.33
C PHE A 10 -5.65 -23.63 6.60
N LEU A 11 -6.36 -24.52 7.31
CA LEU A 11 -7.28 -25.49 6.71
C LEU A 11 -8.39 -24.84 5.88
N LYS A 12 -8.97 -23.73 6.37
CA LYS A 12 -10.00 -22.98 5.65
C LYS A 12 -9.42 -22.42 4.33
N SER A 13 -8.29 -21.72 4.42
CA SER A 13 -7.57 -21.17 3.26
C SER A 13 -7.19 -22.22 2.22
N MET A 14 -6.76 -23.42 2.65
CA MET A 14 -6.45 -24.51 1.71
C MET A 14 -7.71 -25.05 1.03
N SER A 15 -8.80 -25.21 1.78
CA SER A 15 -10.07 -25.73 1.26
C SER A 15 -10.74 -24.75 0.27
N ASP A 16 -10.59 -23.45 0.49
CA ASP A 16 -11.15 -22.42 -0.39
C ASP A 16 -10.33 -22.22 -1.67
N LYS A 17 -9.04 -22.59 -1.65
CA LYS A 17 -8.11 -22.41 -2.78
C LYS A 17 -8.15 -23.57 -3.77
N PHE A 18 -8.08 -24.79 -3.27
CA PHE A 18 -7.88 -25.99 -4.09
C PHE A 18 -9.17 -26.79 -4.21
N ALA A 19 -9.37 -27.44 -5.36
CA ALA A 19 -10.52 -28.33 -5.54
C ALA A 19 -10.33 -29.64 -4.76
N GLU A 20 -9.08 -30.08 -4.61
CA GLU A 20 -8.70 -31.24 -3.81
C GLU A 20 -8.61 -30.92 -2.32
N LYS A 21 -8.70 -31.95 -1.48
CA LYS A 21 -8.54 -31.81 -0.03
C LYS A 21 -7.13 -31.36 0.35
N PRO A 22 -6.93 -30.64 1.48
CA PRO A 22 -5.61 -30.17 1.91
C PRO A 22 -4.54 -31.26 2.06
N GLU A 23 -4.93 -32.50 2.37
CA GLU A 23 -4.04 -33.66 2.48
C GLU A 23 -3.72 -34.36 1.15
N SER A 24 -4.30 -33.92 0.03
CA SER A 24 -4.09 -34.53 -1.28
C SER A 24 -2.64 -34.39 -1.75
N THR A 25 -2.11 -35.46 -2.33
CA THR A 25 -0.75 -35.53 -2.88
C THR A 25 -0.70 -35.47 -4.40
N LYS A 26 -1.87 -35.37 -5.07
CA LYS A 26 -2.00 -35.37 -6.53
C LYS A 26 -2.94 -34.25 -6.97
N THR A 27 -2.64 -33.65 -8.13
CA THR A 27 -3.47 -32.64 -8.80
C THR A 27 -3.23 -32.70 -10.31
N LYS A 28 -3.88 -31.80 -11.07
CA LYS A 28 -3.78 -31.70 -12.54
C LYS A 28 -2.93 -30.49 -12.95
N PHE A 29 -2.21 -30.63 -14.06
CA PHE A 29 -1.38 -29.59 -14.68
C PHE A 29 -1.69 -29.51 -16.18
N TYR A 30 -1.34 -28.39 -16.83
CA TYR A 30 -1.46 -28.15 -18.28
C TYR A 30 -2.90 -28.15 -18.83
N VAL A 31 -3.92 -28.22 -17.97
CA VAL A 31 -5.35 -28.26 -18.34
C VAL A 31 -6.08 -26.92 -18.18
N TYR A 32 -5.38 -25.89 -17.73
CA TYR A 32 -5.98 -24.60 -17.32
C TYR A 32 -6.01 -23.54 -18.43
N GLY A 33 -5.44 -23.84 -19.61
CA GLY A 33 -5.34 -22.87 -20.70
C GLY A 33 -4.44 -21.67 -20.38
N GLY A 34 -3.36 -21.88 -19.59
CA GLY A 34 -2.44 -20.81 -19.20
C GLY A 34 -3.16 -19.75 -18.36
N ILE A 35 -3.20 -18.51 -18.87
CA ILE A 35 -3.84 -17.36 -18.20
C ILE A 35 -5.36 -17.26 -18.44
N ALA A 36 -5.96 -18.19 -19.20
CA ALA A 36 -7.41 -18.25 -19.39
C ALA A 36 -8.16 -18.59 -18.08
N GLN A 37 -7.50 -19.31 -17.16
CA GLN A 37 -8.03 -19.63 -15.84
C GLN A 37 -8.38 -18.39 -15.00
N LYS A 38 -9.19 -18.57 -13.95
CA LYS A 38 -9.63 -17.49 -13.05
C LYS A 38 -8.45 -16.68 -12.48
N GLY A 39 -7.41 -17.36 -12.00
CA GLY A 39 -6.21 -16.71 -11.46
C GLY A 39 -5.33 -16.00 -12.50
N GLY A 40 -5.62 -16.13 -13.79
CA GLY A 40 -4.94 -15.38 -14.86
C GLY A 40 -5.66 -14.10 -15.28
N MET A 41 -6.73 -13.71 -14.58
CA MET A 41 -7.54 -12.50 -14.89
C MET A 41 -6.68 -11.22 -14.95
N ARG A 42 -5.84 -10.97 -13.95
CA ARG A 42 -4.95 -9.78 -13.93
C ARG A 42 -3.93 -9.77 -15.06
N LYS A 43 -3.39 -10.93 -15.43
CA LYS A 43 -2.45 -11.03 -16.55
C LYS A 43 -3.11 -10.67 -17.88
N ARG A 44 -4.40 -10.98 -18.06
CA ARG A 44 -5.17 -10.57 -19.24
C ARG A 44 -5.43 -9.07 -19.28
N GLU A 45 -5.75 -8.46 -18.13
CA GLU A 45 -5.85 -7.01 -17.96
C GLU A 45 -4.52 -6.32 -18.34
N PHE A 46 -3.38 -6.83 -17.85
CA PHE A 46 -2.07 -6.27 -18.15
C PHE A 46 -1.70 -6.31 -19.64
N ILE A 47 -2.12 -7.35 -20.37
CA ILE A 47 -1.93 -7.41 -21.83
C ILE A 47 -2.70 -6.29 -22.53
N GLN A 48 -3.94 -6.02 -22.11
CA GLN A 48 -4.76 -4.96 -22.69
C GLN A 48 -4.18 -3.56 -22.41
N ASP A 49 -3.68 -3.33 -21.20
CA ASP A 49 -3.06 -2.06 -20.87
C ASP A 49 -1.70 -1.88 -21.56
N ALA A 50 -0.94 -2.96 -21.76
CA ALA A 50 0.30 -2.91 -22.52
C ALA A 50 0.10 -2.42 -23.95
N GLN A 51 -1.02 -2.78 -24.60
CA GLN A 51 -1.36 -2.28 -25.94
C GLN A 51 -1.51 -0.77 -25.94
N LYS A 52 -2.30 -0.22 -25.02
CA LYS A 52 -2.47 1.23 -24.84
C LYS A 52 -1.15 1.94 -24.54
N ILE A 53 -0.28 1.32 -23.73
CA ILE A 53 1.04 1.86 -23.40
C ILE A 53 1.91 1.98 -24.64
N VAL A 54 1.93 0.95 -25.49
CA VAL A 54 2.72 0.96 -26.73
C VAL A 54 2.20 2.03 -27.69
N GLU A 55 0.89 2.13 -27.86
CA GLU A 55 0.25 3.18 -28.70
C GLU A 55 0.55 4.60 -28.20
N GLY A 56 0.65 4.79 -26.88
CA GLY A 56 0.97 6.09 -26.28
C GLY A 56 2.46 6.47 -26.34
N ARG A 57 3.36 5.57 -26.74
CA ARG A 57 4.81 5.84 -26.80
C ARG A 57 5.22 6.39 -28.17
N VAL A 58 6.02 7.46 -28.17
CA VAL A 58 6.50 8.15 -29.39
C VAL A 58 7.13 7.24 -30.44
N SER A 59 7.88 6.23 -30.01
CA SER A 59 8.60 5.28 -30.87
C SER A 59 7.94 3.90 -30.93
N GLY A 60 6.76 3.74 -30.32
CA GLY A 60 6.10 2.44 -30.22
C GLY A 60 6.94 1.39 -29.48
N THR A 61 7.81 1.79 -28.56
CA THR A 61 8.69 0.85 -27.83
C THR A 61 7.83 -0.22 -27.13
N PRO A 62 8.11 -1.52 -27.33
CA PRO A 62 7.30 -2.60 -26.75
C PRO A 62 7.18 -2.53 -25.22
N ALA A 63 6.06 -3.02 -24.69
CA ALA A 63 5.75 -3.10 -23.26
C ALA A 63 5.56 -4.56 -22.82
N TYR A 64 4.77 -4.80 -21.78
CA TYR A 64 4.50 -6.14 -21.26
C TYR A 64 3.97 -7.07 -22.35
N ASN A 65 4.72 -8.14 -22.62
CA ASN A 65 4.34 -9.21 -23.55
C ASN A 65 4.71 -10.56 -22.91
N PRO A 66 3.72 -11.38 -22.51
CA PRO A 66 3.96 -12.70 -21.93
C PRO A 66 4.79 -13.63 -22.82
N ASP A 67 4.73 -13.47 -24.14
CA ASP A 67 5.38 -14.35 -25.12
C ASP A 67 6.90 -14.12 -25.23
N VAL A 68 7.39 -12.97 -24.76
CA VAL A 68 8.83 -12.67 -24.68
C VAL A 68 9.47 -13.34 -23.47
N GLY A 69 8.68 -13.60 -22.43
CA GLY A 69 9.13 -14.17 -21.16
C GLY A 69 8.69 -15.62 -20.98
N MET A 70 8.24 -15.94 -19.76
CA MET A 70 7.73 -17.26 -19.40
C MET A 70 6.20 -17.26 -19.36
N PRO A 71 5.51 -18.08 -20.19
CA PRO A 71 4.07 -18.24 -20.12
C PRO A 71 3.61 -18.73 -18.75
N GLN A 72 2.66 -18.01 -18.15
CA GLN A 72 2.12 -18.33 -16.83
C GLN A 72 0.88 -19.23 -16.92
N GLY A 73 0.63 -20.01 -15.86
CA GLY A 73 -0.62 -20.75 -15.69
C GLY A 73 -0.64 -22.18 -16.26
N GLN A 74 0.54 -22.79 -16.47
CA GLN A 74 0.60 -24.25 -16.70
C GLN A 74 0.21 -25.05 -15.44
N ARG A 75 0.36 -24.45 -14.26
CA ARG A 75 -0.20 -24.90 -12.99
C ARG A 75 -1.35 -23.97 -12.56
N PHE A 76 -2.10 -24.40 -11.54
CA PHE A 76 -3.13 -23.56 -10.94
C PHE A 76 -2.51 -22.28 -10.35
N LEU A 77 -3.05 -21.13 -10.76
CA LEU A 77 -2.70 -19.81 -10.25
C LEU A 77 -3.62 -19.49 -9.06
N MET A 78 -3.16 -19.86 -7.87
CA MET A 78 -3.98 -19.79 -6.66
C MET A 78 -4.25 -18.35 -6.19
N PRO A 79 -5.43 -18.09 -5.62
CA PRO A 79 -5.68 -16.89 -4.83
C PRO A 79 -5.04 -17.00 -3.44
N TYR A 80 -4.99 -15.89 -2.71
CA TYR A 80 -4.56 -15.85 -1.31
C TYR A 80 -5.68 -15.33 -0.41
N VAL A 81 -5.76 -15.86 0.81
CA VAL A 81 -6.58 -15.29 1.88
C VAL A 81 -5.67 -14.41 2.71
N LEU A 82 -6.08 -13.19 3.03
CA LEU A 82 -5.33 -12.36 3.99
C LEU A 82 -5.47 -12.97 5.38
N ASN A 83 -4.37 -13.10 6.11
CA ASN A 83 -4.39 -13.78 7.41
C ASN A 83 -5.37 -13.13 8.37
N HIS A 84 -6.13 -13.95 9.09
CA HIS A 84 -7.14 -13.53 10.07
C HIS A 84 -8.29 -12.70 9.47
N THR A 85 -8.53 -12.82 8.17
CA THR A 85 -9.72 -12.28 7.50
C THR A 85 -10.37 -13.37 6.64
N ASP A 86 -11.51 -13.05 6.06
CA ASP A 86 -12.22 -13.84 5.04
C ASP A 86 -11.99 -13.28 3.61
N ILE A 87 -11.04 -12.35 3.46
CA ILE A 87 -10.80 -11.63 2.20
C ILE A 87 -9.88 -12.46 1.31
N MET A 88 -10.37 -12.83 0.13
CA MET A 88 -9.59 -13.50 -0.91
C MET A 88 -9.19 -12.57 -2.03
N VAL A 89 -7.90 -12.61 -2.39
CA VAL A 89 -7.28 -11.69 -3.34
C VAL A 89 -6.51 -12.44 -4.42
N ASN A 90 -6.34 -11.79 -5.57
CA ASN A 90 -5.43 -12.29 -6.60
C ASN A 90 -3.99 -12.09 -6.14
N HIS A 91 -3.08 -12.98 -6.55
CA HIS A 91 -1.67 -12.91 -6.17
C HIS A 91 -0.97 -11.66 -6.75
N ASP A 92 -1.34 -11.24 -7.96
CA ASP A 92 -0.80 -10.03 -8.59
C ASP A 92 -1.21 -8.74 -7.83
N ASP A 93 -2.33 -8.76 -7.10
CA ASP A 93 -2.86 -7.62 -6.32
C ASP A 93 -2.11 -7.40 -4.99
N LEU A 94 -1.19 -8.33 -4.66
CA LEU A 94 -0.31 -8.25 -3.49
C LEU A 94 1.08 -7.68 -3.80
N HIS A 95 1.38 -7.41 -5.07
CA HIS A 95 2.57 -6.62 -5.39
C HIS A 95 2.34 -5.17 -4.94
N TRP A 96 3.25 -4.58 -4.17
CA TRP A 96 3.04 -3.26 -3.55
C TRP A 96 2.70 -2.15 -4.54
N VAL A 97 3.25 -2.19 -5.76
CA VAL A 97 2.91 -1.26 -6.85
C VAL A 97 1.42 -1.31 -7.23
N ASN A 98 0.79 -2.48 -7.10
CA ASN A 98 -0.63 -2.70 -7.41
C ASN A 98 -1.53 -2.53 -6.18
N ASN A 99 -0.96 -2.16 -5.02
CA ASN A 99 -1.69 -2.09 -3.77
C ASN A 99 -1.40 -0.78 -3.04
N ALA A 100 -2.35 0.17 -3.15
CA ALA A 100 -2.20 1.49 -2.54
C ALA A 100 -2.09 1.44 -1.02
N ALA A 101 -2.71 0.45 -0.34
CA ALA A 101 -2.58 0.31 1.11
C ALA A 101 -1.15 -0.07 1.53
N MET A 102 -0.47 -0.91 0.75
CA MET A 102 0.93 -1.26 0.98
C MET A 102 1.87 -0.09 0.74
N GLN A 103 1.53 0.83 -0.16
CA GLN A 103 2.28 2.08 -0.36
C GLN A 103 2.04 3.03 0.83
N GLN A 104 0.78 3.25 1.18
CA GLN A 104 0.40 4.21 2.22
C GLN A 104 0.96 3.84 3.60
N ILE A 105 0.98 2.55 3.98
CA ILE A 105 1.56 2.14 5.26
C ILE A 105 3.05 2.52 5.36
N TRP A 106 3.79 2.40 4.27
CA TRP A 106 5.19 2.83 4.24
C TRP A 106 5.30 4.35 4.26
N ASP A 107 4.46 5.07 3.52
CA ASP A 107 4.48 6.52 3.49
C ASP A 107 4.14 7.13 4.87
N ASP A 108 3.18 6.55 5.60
CA ASP A 108 2.83 6.94 6.98
C ASP A 108 4.00 6.73 7.95
N MET A 109 4.71 5.60 7.83
CA MET A 109 5.92 5.36 8.61
C MET A 109 7.04 6.36 8.25
N ARG A 110 7.24 6.61 6.96
CA ARG A 110 8.31 7.47 6.45
C ARG A 110 8.12 8.93 6.83
N ARG A 111 6.89 9.43 6.86
CA ARG A 111 6.56 10.84 7.12
C ARG A 111 6.41 11.21 8.60
N THR A 112 6.58 10.24 9.51
CA THR A 112 6.39 10.46 10.96
C THR A 112 7.73 10.74 11.67
N VAL A 113 7.76 11.75 12.54
CA VAL A 113 8.89 12.07 13.43
C VAL A 113 8.39 12.36 14.85
N MET A 114 9.20 12.03 15.86
CA MET A 114 8.93 12.35 17.26
C MET A 114 9.90 13.44 17.73
N LEU A 115 9.36 14.54 18.26
CA LEU A 115 10.14 15.66 18.79
C LEU A 115 9.60 16.09 20.15
N GLY A 116 10.42 15.97 21.20
CA GLY A 116 10.10 16.48 22.54
C GLY A 116 10.19 18.01 22.59
N LEU A 117 9.34 18.64 23.40
CA LEU A 117 9.28 20.12 23.53
C LEU A 117 9.94 20.66 24.81
N ASP A 118 10.39 19.80 25.72
CA ASP A 118 10.95 20.19 27.02
C ASP A 118 12.15 21.15 26.88
N ASP A 119 13.09 20.84 25.97
CA ASP A 119 14.26 21.68 25.73
C ASP A 119 13.88 23.05 25.13
N ALA A 120 12.88 23.09 24.26
CA ALA A 120 12.38 24.34 23.69
C ALA A 120 11.73 25.21 24.78
N HIS A 121 10.91 24.61 25.65
CA HIS A 121 10.31 25.30 26.79
C HIS A 121 11.38 25.84 27.75
N ALA A 122 12.39 25.02 28.07
CA ALA A 122 13.49 25.43 28.94
C ALA A 122 14.25 26.64 28.37
N ILE A 123 14.47 26.70 27.05
CA ILE A 123 15.10 27.85 26.40
C ILE A 123 14.23 29.11 26.52
N LEU A 124 12.91 29.00 26.31
CA LEU A 124 11.98 30.13 26.45
C LEU A 124 12.03 30.73 27.85
N GLU A 125 11.99 29.90 28.88
CA GLU A 125 11.97 30.36 30.27
C GLU A 125 13.34 30.87 30.73
N THR A 126 14.41 30.09 30.47
CA THR A 126 15.74 30.40 31.03
C THR A 126 16.48 31.48 30.26
N ARG A 127 16.33 31.57 28.92
CA ARG A 127 17.08 32.53 28.10
C ARG A 127 16.26 33.73 27.67
N LEU A 128 14.96 33.57 27.42
CA LEU A 128 14.11 34.65 26.93
C LEU A 128 13.17 35.22 28.01
N GLY A 129 13.09 34.59 29.19
CA GLY A 129 12.19 35.01 30.26
C GLY A 129 10.72 34.97 29.86
N LYS A 130 10.35 34.08 28.92
CA LYS A 130 8.98 33.89 28.44
C LYS A 130 8.35 32.71 29.16
N GLU A 131 7.16 32.92 29.71
CA GLU A 131 6.38 31.88 30.38
C GLU A 131 5.83 30.87 29.37
N VAL A 132 5.88 29.59 29.73
CA VAL A 132 5.24 28.50 28.98
C VAL A 132 4.09 27.95 29.83
N THR A 133 2.87 28.06 29.32
CA THR A 133 1.64 27.57 29.95
C THR A 133 0.87 26.64 29.01
N PRO A 134 -0.09 25.85 29.51
CA PRO A 134 -0.99 25.07 28.65
C PRO A 134 -1.69 25.92 27.57
N ASP A 135 -2.03 27.18 27.87
CA ASP A 135 -2.65 28.09 26.90
C ASP A 135 -1.67 28.49 25.79
N THR A 136 -0.41 28.78 26.13
CA THR A 136 0.62 29.07 25.11
C THR A 136 0.96 27.85 24.27
N ILE A 137 0.89 26.65 24.84
CA ILE A 137 1.08 25.38 24.12
C ILE A 137 -0.08 25.16 23.16
N ASN A 138 -1.33 25.38 23.58
CA ASN A 138 -2.49 25.27 22.69
C ASN A 138 -2.39 26.25 21.51
N ASN A 139 -2.03 27.51 21.77
CA ASN A 139 -1.80 28.49 20.71
C ASN A 139 -0.64 28.08 19.78
N PHE A 140 0.46 27.55 20.34
CA PHE A 140 1.56 27.01 19.53
C PHE A 140 1.08 25.86 18.63
N MET A 141 0.28 24.93 19.16
CA MET A 141 -0.26 23.82 18.38
C MET A 141 -1.21 24.28 17.28
N GLU A 142 -2.02 25.33 17.50
CA GLU A 142 -2.86 25.92 16.45
C GLU A 142 -2.00 26.49 15.30
N VAL A 143 -0.98 27.28 15.64
CA VAL A 143 -0.05 27.85 14.64
C VAL A 143 0.72 26.77 13.90
N VAL A 144 1.20 25.73 14.60
CA VAL A 144 1.93 24.62 13.97
C VAL A 144 1.04 23.82 13.04
N ASN A 145 -0.23 23.56 13.36
CA ASN A 145 -1.12 22.84 12.44
C ASN A 145 -1.46 23.64 11.17
N HIS A 146 -1.34 24.98 11.20
CA HIS A 146 -1.38 25.81 9.97
C HIS A 146 -0.06 25.77 9.21
N ALA A 147 1.06 25.91 9.91
CA ALA A 147 2.38 26.03 9.29
C ALA A 147 2.92 24.69 8.75
N LEU A 148 2.66 23.58 9.45
CA LEU A 148 3.23 22.26 9.16
C LEU A 148 2.87 21.75 7.75
N PRO A 149 1.63 21.88 7.26
CA PRO A 149 1.28 21.52 5.89
C PRO A 149 1.79 22.53 4.84
N GLY A 150 2.38 23.66 5.26
CA GLY A 150 2.98 24.67 4.37
C GLY A 150 2.30 26.05 4.35
N GLY A 151 1.57 26.43 5.40
CA GLY A 151 0.97 27.77 5.54
C GLY A 151 1.95 28.83 6.06
N ALA A 152 1.86 30.06 5.56
CA ALA A 152 2.73 31.16 5.98
C ALA A 152 2.25 31.80 7.28
N THR A 153 3.18 32.17 8.17
CA THR A 153 2.86 32.80 9.47
C THR A 153 3.46 34.19 9.66
N ILE A 154 4.40 34.62 8.80
CA ILE A 154 5.19 35.86 9.00
C ILE A 154 5.35 36.71 7.73
N GLN A 155 5.88 36.13 6.64
CA GLN A 155 6.31 36.89 5.46
C GLN A 155 5.16 37.23 4.50
N GLU A 156 5.28 38.37 3.82
CA GLU A 156 4.40 38.77 2.70
C GLU A 156 4.80 38.06 1.40
N HIS A 157 3.83 37.91 0.47
CA HIS A 157 3.99 37.34 -0.88
C HIS A 157 4.57 35.92 -0.90
N MET A 158 4.17 35.11 0.09
CA MET A 158 4.47 33.67 0.10
C MET A 158 3.56 32.92 -0.85
N VAL A 159 4.11 31.88 -1.48
CA VAL A 159 3.30 30.82 -2.10
C VAL A 159 3.06 29.74 -1.06
N GLU A 160 1.88 29.12 -1.09
CA GLU A 160 1.46 28.11 -0.10
C GLU A 160 0.99 26.83 -0.80
N THR A 161 0.96 25.73 -0.06
CA THR A 161 0.42 24.46 -0.54
C THR A 161 -1.11 24.51 -0.61
N LYS A 162 -1.72 23.82 -1.59
CA LYS A 162 -3.18 23.67 -1.62
C LYS A 162 -3.59 22.73 -0.47
N PRO A 163 -4.40 23.15 0.52
CA PRO A 163 -4.65 22.34 1.72
C PRO A 163 -5.18 20.92 1.44
N ALA A 164 -6.01 20.77 0.40
CA ALA A 164 -6.56 19.46 0.02
C ALA A 164 -5.54 18.45 -0.52
N LEU A 165 -4.31 18.87 -0.84
CA LEU A 165 -3.22 17.99 -1.29
C LEU A 165 -2.26 17.59 -0.15
N VAL A 166 -2.42 18.19 1.03
CA VAL A 166 -1.55 18.01 2.21
C VAL A 166 -2.39 17.80 3.47
N SER A 167 -3.63 17.33 3.33
CA SER A 167 -4.59 17.18 4.43
C SER A 167 -4.24 16.06 5.40
N ASP A 168 -3.28 15.21 5.05
CA ASP A 168 -2.75 14.12 5.87
C ASP A 168 -1.54 14.55 6.73
N SER A 169 -1.04 15.77 6.55
CA SER A 169 0.04 16.36 7.36
C SER A 169 -0.42 16.90 8.70
#